data_AF-A0A1G7JYF9-F1
#
_entry.id   AF-A0A1G7JYF9-F1
#
_cell.length_a   1.000
_cell.length_b   1.000
_cell.length_c   1.000
_cell.angle_alpha   90.00
_cell.angle_beta   90.00
_cell.angle_gamma   90.00
#
_symmetry.space_group_name_H-M   'P 1'
#
loop_
_entity.id
_entity.type
_entity.pdbx_description
1 polymer ?
#
loop_
_entity_poly.entity_id
_entity_poly.type
_entity_poly.pdbx_seq_one_letter_code
_entity_poly.pdbx_strand_id
1 'polypeptide(L)'
;MDIFCREVEPFVPLTIHEIRFWLRIMKEHSLFIKLGLPCDQTALIEEAQRFYDCFAELEKQACQVQCDDHFRSFVKQVLTAVKNIFSFKRHLLHLLIECKLRGGSNYPLLIDHISREALYFYKILEKIRNGEMRYPVDAIVSENVFWLRIMADHLKFIRGLLDPSEREFIDKTNVLSNKFDQLQLHARDFDSMLWHFRPTPDFIRFEKEVTDATIRLRDFKAAAEELIKQCAVLSLIPPLLADHVRREAEHFLEVLELIHGEMMQGSNPDIILCDHDFR
;
A
#
# COMPACT_ATOMS: atom_id res chain seq x y z
N MET A 1 -7.06 3.58 -12.52
CA MET A 1 -6.72 4.99 -12.43
C MET A 1 -5.76 5.11 -11.25
N ASP A 2 -5.17 6.28 -10.98
CA ASP A 2 -4.40 6.44 -9.73
C ASP A 2 -5.35 6.44 -8.51
N ILE A 3 -4.88 5.96 -7.35
CA ILE A 3 -5.63 5.97 -6.08
C ILE A 3 -6.12 7.36 -5.67
N PHE A 4 -5.51 8.44 -6.18
CA PHE A 4 -6.00 9.81 -6.01
C PHE A 4 -7.26 10.16 -6.83
N CYS A 5 -7.63 9.34 -7.82
CA CYS A 5 -8.87 9.54 -8.59
C CYS A 5 -10.09 9.30 -7.70
N ARG A 6 -11.06 10.22 -7.70
CA ARG A 6 -12.23 10.16 -6.79
C ARG A 6 -13.12 8.93 -7.01
N GLU A 7 -13.19 8.43 -8.23
CA GLU A 7 -14.09 7.34 -8.63
C GLU A 7 -13.55 5.95 -8.29
N VAL A 8 -12.24 5.84 -8.03
CA VAL A 8 -11.62 4.56 -7.66
C VAL A 8 -12.02 4.18 -6.25
N GLU A 9 -12.66 3.02 -6.12
CA GLU A 9 -12.82 2.32 -4.85
C GLU A 9 -11.94 1.06 -4.90
N PRO A 10 -11.18 0.74 -3.83
CA PRO A 10 -10.39 -0.49 -3.75
C PRO A 10 -11.25 -1.73 -4.06
N PHE A 11 -10.66 -2.82 -4.53
CA PHE A 11 -11.36 -4.07 -4.75
C PHE A 11 -11.62 -4.81 -3.44
N VAL A 12 -10.70 -4.74 -2.48
CA VAL A 12 -10.79 -5.49 -1.22
C VAL A 12 -12.01 -5.09 -0.37
N PRO A 13 -12.77 -6.03 0.22
CA PRO A 13 -13.97 -5.71 0.98
C PRO A 13 -13.65 -4.99 2.30
N LEU A 14 -14.55 -4.13 2.77
CA LEU A 14 -14.43 -3.52 4.10
C LEU A 14 -14.69 -4.57 5.19
N THR A 15 -13.62 -5.09 5.79
CA THR A 15 -13.71 -6.08 6.88
C THR A 15 -12.90 -5.65 8.10
N ILE A 16 -13.16 -6.26 9.26
CA ILE A 16 -12.33 -6.03 10.45
C ILE A 16 -10.89 -6.54 10.27
N HIS A 17 -10.69 -7.54 9.40
CA HIS A 17 -9.36 -8.04 9.07
C HIS A 17 -8.54 -6.96 8.35
N GLU A 18 -9.10 -6.35 7.31
CA GLU A 18 -8.50 -5.22 6.59
C GLU A 18 -8.15 -4.07 7.54
N ILE A 19 -9.10 -3.70 8.41
CA ILE A 19 -8.88 -2.61 9.37
C ILE A 19 -7.70 -2.93 10.30
N ARG A 20 -7.61 -4.15 10.82
CA ARG A 20 -6.50 -4.55 11.71
C ARG A 20 -5.15 -4.49 11.00
N PHE A 21 -5.08 -4.96 9.76
CA PHE A 21 -3.86 -4.87 8.94
C PHE A 21 -3.41 -3.41 8.82
N TRP A 22 -4.29 -2.54 8.32
CA TRP A 22 -3.94 -1.15 8.06
C TRP A 22 -3.70 -0.31 9.33
N LEU A 23 -4.37 -0.60 10.44
CA LEU A 23 -4.09 0.06 11.72
C LEU A 23 -2.65 -0.19 12.19
N ARG A 24 -2.18 -1.45 12.06
CA ARG A 24 -0.79 -1.78 12.37
C ARG A 24 0.19 -1.08 11.44
N ILE A 25 -0.09 -1.06 10.13
CA ILE A 25 0.71 -0.36 9.12
C ILE A 25 0.80 1.15 9.44
N MET A 26 -0.31 1.81 9.75
CA MET A 26 -0.32 3.25 10.09
C MET A 26 0.38 3.57 11.42
N LYS A 27 0.30 2.67 12.40
CA LYS A 27 1.09 2.76 13.65
C LYS A 27 2.58 2.71 13.34
N GLU A 28 3.02 1.72 12.56
CA GLU A 28 4.43 1.54 12.20
C GLU A 28 4.96 2.71 11.35
N HIS A 29 4.16 3.25 10.42
CA HIS A 29 4.48 4.49 9.71
C HIS A 29 4.77 5.66 10.63
N SER A 30 3.98 5.82 11.69
CA SER A 30 4.16 6.90 12.65
C SER A 30 5.51 6.78 13.37
N LEU A 31 5.93 5.54 13.69
CA LEU A 31 7.26 5.26 14.23
C LEU A 31 8.37 5.53 13.21
N PHE A 32 8.24 5.07 11.96
CA PHE A 32 9.27 5.26 10.94
C PHE A 32 9.47 6.74 10.60
N ILE A 33 8.37 7.51 10.47
CA ILE A 33 8.43 8.97 10.31
C ILE A 33 9.21 9.59 11.47
N LYS A 34 8.86 9.23 12.71
CA LYS A 34 9.50 9.75 13.92
C LYS A 34 11.01 9.48 13.92
N LEU A 35 11.43 8.27 13.54
CA LEU A 35 12.84 7.89 13.48
C LEU A 35 13.63 8.65 12.40
N GLY A 36 12.96 9.09 11.33
CA GLY A 36 13.60 9.83 10.24
C GLY A 36 13.60 11.35 10.38
N LEU A 37 12.99 11.90 11.44
CA LEU A 37 12.98 13.34 11.71
C LEU A 37 14.30 13.81 12.36
N PRO A 38 14.82 15.00 12.00
CA PRO A 38 15.95 15.59 12.71
C PRO A 38 15.60 15.87 14.18
N CYS A 39 16.57 15.70 15.09
CA CYS A 39 16.34 15.79 16.54
C CYS A 39 15.85 17.16 17.03
N ASP A 40 16.08 18.23 16.28
CA ASP A 40 15.62 19.58 16.61
C ASP A 40 14.16 19.83 16.23
N GLN A 41 13.53 18.93 15.47
CA GLN A 41 12.12 19.02 15.05
C GLN A 41 11.17 18.43 16.11
N THR A 42 11.29 18.90 17.36
CA THR A 42 10.60 18.34 18.52
C THR A 42 9.07 18.29 18.36
N ALA A 43 8.46 19.35 17.81
CA ALA A 43 7.01 19.40 17.59
C ALA A 43 6.51 18.31 16.63
N LEU A 44 7.25 18.06 15.54
CA LEU A 44 6.90 17.01 14.56
C LEU A 44 7.15 15.61 15.14
N ILE A 45 8.19 15.44 15.95
CA ILE A 45 8.48 14.19 16.66
C ILE A 45 7.34 13.86 17.64
N GLU A 46 6.86 14.85 18.40
CA GLU A 46 5.72 14.68 19.30
C GLU A 46 4.43 14.40 18.54
N GLU A 47 4.21 15.04 17.40
CA GLU A 47 3.05 14.77 16.54
C GLU A 47 3.05 13.35 15.99
N ALA A 48 4.19 12.88 15.48
CA ALA A 48 4.36 11.50 15.04
C ALA A 48 4.14 10.50 16.20
N GLN A 49 4.59 10.83 17.42
CA GLN A 49 4.31 10.01 18.60
C GLN A 49 2.81 9.93 18.92
N ARG A 50 2.07 11.05 18.85
CA ARG A 50 0.61 11.05 19.08
C ARG A 50 -0.11 10.16 18.06
N PHE A 51 0.31 10.15 16.81
CA PHE A 51 -0.24 9.23 15.81
C PHE A 51 0.08 7.77 16.14
N TYR A 52 1.33 7.47 16.55
CA TYR A 52 1.68 6.12 17.01
C TYR A 52 0.76 5.64 18.14
N ASP A 53 0.58 6.46 19.17
CA ASP A 53 -0.27 6.13 20.32
C ASP A 53 -1.74 5.97 19.92
N CYS A 54 -2.23 6.85 19.02
CA CYS A 54 -3.59 6.78 18.49
C CYS A 54 -3.85 5.47 17.73
N PHE A 55 -2.97 5.09 16.80
CA PHE A 55 -3.14 3.85 16.03
C PHE A 55 -2.90 2.60 16.88
N ALA A 56 -2.03 2.65 17.90
CA ALA A 56 -1.87 1.56 18.86
C ALA A 56 -3.16 1.30 19.68
N GLU A 57 -3.83 2.37 20.12
CA GLU A 57 -5.10 2.25 20.83
C GLU A 57 -6.23 1.76 19.91
N LEU A 58 -6.31 2.26 18.67
CA LEU A 58 -7.27 1.78 17.69
C LEU A 58 -7.05 0.29 17.34
N GLU A 59 -5.80 -0.15 17.19
CA GLU A 59 -5.46 -1.56 16.95
C GLU A 59 -5.94 -2.45 18.10
N LYS A 60 -5.75 -2.01 19.35
CA LYS A 60 -6.26 -2.71 20.54
C LYS A 60 -7.79 -2.77 20.56
N GLN A 61 -8.47 -1.69 20.19
CA GLN A 61 -9.94 -1.65 20.12
C GLN A 61 -10.48 -2.55 18.99
N ALA A 62 -9.78 -2.67 17.87
CA ALA A 62 -10.16 -3.54 16.76
C ALA A 62 -10.30 -5.02 17.18
N CYS A 63 -9.59 -5.46 18.22
CA CYS A 63 -9.72 -6.80 18.80
C CYS A 63 -11.04 -7.04 19.56
N GLN A 64 -11.75 -5.97 19.94
CA GLN A 64 -12.94 -6.02 20.79
C GLN A 64 -14.25 -5.81 20.01
N VAL A 65 -14.18 -5.55 18.70
CA VAL A 65 -15.36 -5.34 17.86
C VAL A 65 -16.07 -6.68 17.61
N GLN A 66 -17.29 -6.83 18.14
CA GLN A 66 -18.05 -8.09 18.11
C GLN A 66 -19.42 -7.99 17.40
N CYS A 67 -19.94 -6.80 17.12
CA CYS A 67 -21.25 -6.61 16.46
C CYS A 67 -21.29 -5.39 15.52
N ASP A 68 -22.31 -5.34 14.67
CA ASP A 68 -22.42 -4.41 13.53
C ASP A 68 -22.48 -2.93 13.91
N ASP A 69 -23.24 -2.56 14.96
CA ASP A 69 -23.35 -1.16 15.40
C ASP A 69 -22.02 -0.64 15.95
N HIS A 70 -21.31 -1.47 16.72
CA HIS A 70 -19.95 -1.17 17.18
C HIS A 70 -18.98 -1.05 16.00
N PHE A 71 -19.13 -1.90 14.97
CA PHE A 71 -18.30 -1.82 13.77
C PHE A 71 -18.47 -0.49 13.03
N ARG A 72 -19.71 -0.02 12.80
CA ARG A 72 -19.94 1.26 12.11
C ARG A 72 -19.38 2.46 12.88
N SER A 73 -19.55 2.49 14.20
CA SER A 73 -18.98 3.54 15.04
C SER A 73 -17.46 3.51 15.02
N PHE A 74 -16.88 2.32 15.10
CA PHE A 74 -15.43 2.12 15.05
C PHE A 74 -14.84 2.58 13.71
N VAL A 75 -15.44 2.20 12.58
CA VAL A 75 -15.03 2.64 11.23
C VAL A 75 -15.00 4.17 11.13
N LYS A 76 -15.99 4.88 11.67
CA LYS A 76 -15.99 6.37 11.68
C LYS A 76 -14.83 6.97 12.47
N GLN A 77 -14.47 6.35 13.59
CA GLN A 77 -13.32 6.78 14.39
C GLN A 77 -12.01 6.55 13.63
N VAL A 78 -11.82 5.37 13.06
CA VAL A 78 -10.64 5.03 12.26
C VAL A 78 -10.54 5.95 11.04
N LEU A 79 -11.64 6.20 10.33
CA LEU A 79 -11.68 7.10 9.17
C LEU A 79 -11.17 8.51 9.51
N THR A 80 -11.55 9.02 10.69
CA THR A 80 -11.05 10.31 11.18
C THR A 80 -9.54 10.28 11.44
N ALA A 81 -9.05 9.25 12.10
CA ALA A 81 -7.62 9.09 12.38
C ALA A 81 -6.79 8.96 11.09
N VAL A 82 -7.26 8.18 10.12
CA VAL A 82 -6.60 7.96 8.82
C VAL A 82 -6.56 9.25 8.01
N LYS A 83 -7.65 10.04 7.99
CA LYS A 83 -7.67 11.36 7.34
C LYS A 83 -6.65 12.33 7.97
N ASN A 84 -6.50 12.29 9.29
CA ASN A 84 -5.56 13.14 10.00
C ASN A 84 -4.11 12.74 9.72
N ILE A 85 -3.75 11.44 9.77
CA ILE A 85 -2.38 11.01 9.45
C ILE A 85 -2.05 11.20 7.97
N PHE A 86 -3.02 11.04 7.07
CA PHE A 86 -2.83 11.39 5.66
C PHE A 86 -2.44 12.86 5.52
N SER A 87 -3.18 13.76 6.18
CA SER A 87 -2.90 15.21 6.15
C SER A 87 -1.52 15.53 6.74
N PHE A 88 -1.14 14.88 7.84
CA PHE A 88 0.19 15.00 8.43
C PHE A 88 1.31 14.54 7.48
N LYS A 89 1.16 13.37 6.86
CA LYS A 89 2.10 12.85 5.85
C LYS A 89 2.24 13.82 4.66
N ARG A 90 1.14 14.38 4.14
CA ARG A 90 1.18 15.38 3.07
C ARG A 90 1.86 16.68 3.52
N HIS A 91 1.61 17.13 4.74
CA HIS A 91 2.29 18.30 5.30
C HIS A 91 3.80 18.09 5.38
N LEU A 92 4.25 16.96 5.95
CA LEU A 92 5.67 16.59 6.00
C LEU A 92 6.30 16.52 4.61
N LEU A 93 5.61 15.93 3.64
CA LEU A 93 6.10 15.87 2.26
C LEU A 93 6.38 17.27 1.71
N HIS A 94 5.44 18.20 1.89
CA HIS A 94 5.60 19.58 1.41
C HIS A 94 6.78 20.28 2.10
N LEU A 95 6.94 20.10 3.41
CA LEU A 95 8.10 20.64 4.13
C LEU A 95 9.44 20.08 3.61
N LEU A 96 9.49 18.79 3.24
CA LEU A 96 10.69 18.16 2.68
C LEU A 96 11.01 18.69 1.28
N ILE A 97 10.03 18.72 0.37
CA ILE A 97 10.26 19.15 -1.03
C ILE A 97 10.47 20.67 -1.17
N GLU A 98 10.02 21.45 -0.19
CA GLU A 98 10.32 22.88 -0.07
C GLU A 98 11.63 23.15 0.71
N CYS A 99 12.36 22.10 1.09
CA CYS A 99 13.62 22.18 1.84
C CYS A 99 13.51 22.92 3.19
N LYS A 100 12.31 22.93 3.79
CA LYS A 100 12.01 23.50 5.12
C LYS A 100 12.35 22.54 6.25
N LEU A 101 12.41 21.24 5.97
CA LEU A 101 13.01 20.22 6.85
C LEU A 101 14.31 19.72 6.22
N ARG A 102 15.42 19.82 6.96
CA ARG A 102 16.76 19.42 6.50
C ARG A 102 17.44 18.50 7.50
N GLY A 103 18.29 17.59 7.02
CA GLY A 103 19.12 16.73 7.87
C GLY A 103 18.43 15.49 8.45
N GLY A 104 17.24 15.15 7.97
CA GLY A 104 16.54 13.91 8.33
C GLY A 104 16.81 12.78 7.34
N SER A 105 16.32 11.57 7.65
CA SER A 105 16.44 10.37 6.78
C SER A 105 15.13 9.93 6.13
N ASN A 106 14.04 10.68 6.33
CA ASN A 106 12.79 10.45 5.61
C ASN A 106 12.93 10.85 4.13
N TYR A 107 13.00 9.87 3.23
CA TYR A 107 12.94 10.13 1.78
C TYR A 107 11.59 10.78 1.42
N PRO A 108 11.55 11.84 0.59
CA PRO A 108 10.28 12.40 0.12
C PRO A 108 9.39 11.35 -0.56
N LEU A 109 9.99 10.44 -1.35
CA LEU A 109 9.24 9.33 -1.96
C LEU A 109 8.65 8.37 -0.93
N LEU A 110 9.32 8.12 0.20
CA LEU A 110 8.78 7.32 1.29
C LEU A 110 7.56 8.01 1.91
N ILE A 111 7.65 9.32 2.19
CA ILE A 111 6.52 10.06 2.76
C ILE A 111 5.32 10.11 1.80
N ASP A 112 5.56 10.27 0.49
CA ASP A 112 4.52 10.14 -0.53
C ASP A 112 3.90 8.73 -0.55
N HIS A 113 4.74 7.70 -0.55
CA HIS A 113 4.34 6.29 -0.55
C HIS A 113 3.40 5.95 0.60
N ILE A 114 3.81 6.24 1.83
CA ILE A 114 2.97 5.96 3.01
C ILE A 114 1.72 6.84 3.06
N SER A 115 1.70 7.98 2.34
CA SER A 115 0.49 8.80 2.17
C SER A 115 -0.50 8.16 1.18
N ARG A 116 -0.02 7.49 0.14
CA ARG A 116 -0.88 6.73 -0.80
C ARG A 116 -1.55 5.55 -0.09
N GLU A 117 -0.84 4.84 0.75
CA GLU A 117 -1.40 3.76 1.59
C GLU A 117 -2.46 4.27 2.58
N ALA A 118 -2.23 5.43 3.19
CA ALA A 118 -3.23 6.05 4.05
C ALA A 118 -4.50 6.42 3.26
N LEU A 119 -4.35 6.89 2.01
CA LEU A 119 -5.49 7.17 1.14
C LEU A 119 -6.20 5.89 0.68
N TYR A 120 -5.45 4.84 0.35
CA TYR A 120 -6.00 3.53 0.03
C TYR A 120 -6.85 2.99 1.19
N PHE A 121 -6.31 3.02 2.41
CA PHE A 121 -7.05 2.61 3.60
C PHE A 121 -8.29 3.50 3.86
N TYR A 122 -8.16 4.81 3.67
CA TYR A 122 -9.29 5.73 3.78
C TYR A 122 -10.44 5.33 2.85
N LYS A 123 -10.14 4.95 1.61
CA LYS A 123 -11.15 4.52 0.64
C LYS A 123 -11.81 3.19 0.98
N ILE A 124 -11.06 2.22 1.50
CA ILE A 124 -11.65 0.98 2.05
C ILE A 124 -12.69 1.35 3.13
N LEU A 125 -12.37 2.27 4.04
CA LEU A 125 -13.28 2.70 5.11
C LEU A 125 -14.51 3.43 4.55
N GLU A 126 -14.37 4.21 3.48
CA GLU A 126 -15.49 4.93 2.84
C GLU A 126 -16.52 4.02 2.17
N LYS A 127 -16.18 2.76 1.88
CA LYS A 127 -17.14 1.76 1.38
C LYS A 127 -18.36 1.58 2.28
N ILE A 128 -18.23 1.86 3.59
CA ILE A 128 -19.38 1.88 4.52
C ILE A 128 -20.53 2.81 4.06
N ARG A 129 -20.21 3.83 3.26
CA ARG A 129 -21.14 4.80 2.69
C ARG A 129 -21.26 4.66 1.17
N ASN A 130 -20.14 4.49 0.47
CA ASN A 130 -20.09 4.55 -0.98
C ASN A 130 -20.45 3.20 -1.64
N GLY A 131 -20.32 2.09 -0.90
CA GLY A 131 -20.44 0.74 -1.45
C GLY A 131 -19.20 0.31 -2.23
N GLU A 132 -19.38 -0.70 -3.07
CA GLU A 132 -18.34 -1.24 -3.95
C GLU A 132 -18.27 -0.49 -5.29
N MET A 133 -17.15 -0.63 -5.99
CA MET A 133 -16.99 -0.06 -7.32
C MET A 133 -18.03 -0.65 -8.30
N ARG A 134 -18.64 0.21 -9.13
CA ARG A 134 -19.68 -0.21 -10.07
C ARG A 134 -19.20 -1.26 -11.07
N TYR A 135 -17.96 -1.14 -11.54
CA TYR A 135 -17.34 -2.06 -12.48
C TYR A 135 -16.17 -2.76 -11.80
N PRO A 136 -16.32 -4.05 -11.38
CA PRO A 136 -15.28 -4.76 -10.64
C PRO A 136 -13.93 -4.82 -11.35
N VAL A 137 -13.92 -4.89 -12.69
CA VAL A 137 -12.67 -4.88 -13.48
C VAL A 137 -11.82 -3.64 -13.22
N ASP A 138 -12.45 -2.47 -13.04
CA ASP A 138 -11.72 -1.22 -12.81
C ASP A 138 -11.05 -1.23 -11.43
N ALA A 139 -11.73 -1.80 -10.43
CA ALA A 139 -11.17 -1.97 -9.09
C ALA A 139 -9.99 -2.94 -9.12
N ILE A 140 -10.13 -4.08 -9.80
CA ILE A 140 -9.08 -5.11 -9.96
C ILE A 140 -7.84 -4.53 -10.64
N VAL A 141 -8.01 -3.81 -11.74
CA VAL A 141 -6.87 -3.19 -12.43
C VAL A 141 -6.26 -2.10 -11.55
N SER A 142 -7.08 -1.33 -10.83
CA SER A 142 -6.59 -0.30 -9.92
C SER A 142 -5.81 -0.87 -8.73
N GLU A 143 -6.15 -2.05 -8.20
CA GLU A 143 -5.36 -2.76 -7.20
C GLU A 143 -3.95 -3.04 -7.72
N ASN A 144 -3.86 -3.59 -8.93
CA ASN A 144 -2.59 -3.88 -9.57
C ASN A 144 -1.76 -2.60 -9.77
N VAL A 145 -2.36 -1.52 -10.29
CA VAL A 145 -1.67 -0.23 -10.44
C VAL A 145 -1.15 0.30 -9.10
N PHE A 146 -1.93 0.18 -8.03
CA PHE A 146 -1.54 0.61 -6.70
C PHE A 146 -0.41 -0.25 -6.13
N TRP A 147 -0.63 -1.55 -5.98
CA TRP A 147 0.29 -2.44 -5.30
C TRP A 147 1.61 -2.67 -6.05
N LEU A 148 1.60 -2.71 -7.38
CA LEU A 148 2.83 -2.82 -8.16
C LEU A 148 3.74 -1.59 -7.94
N ARG A 149 3.15 -0.40 -7.80
CA ARG A 149 3.90 0.81 -7.42
C ARG A 149 4.48 0.70 -6.02
N ILE A 150 3.68 0.24 -5.05
CA ILE A 150 4.12 0.02 -3.67
C ILE A 150 5.30 -0.97 -3.63
N MET A 151 5.21 -2.10 -4.33
CA MET A 151 6.28 -3.08 -4.42
C MET A 151 7.54 -2.55 -5.12
N ALA A 152 7.39 -1.75 -6.18
CA ALA A 152 8.49 -1.09 -6.85
C ALA A 152 9.23 -0.10 -5.93
N ASP A 153 8.48 0.69 -5.17
CA ASP A 153 9.01 1.65 -4.18
C ASP A 153 9.77 0.92 -3.06
N HIS A 154 9.21 -0.17 -2.52
CA HIS A 154 9.87 -0.98 -1.50
C HIS A 154 11.27 -1.43 -1.89
N LEU A 155 11.43 -1.89 -3.14
CA LEU A 155 12.73 -2.31 -3.64
C LEU A 155 13.71 -1.13 -3.75
N LYS A 156 13.22 0.06 -4.11
CA LYS A 156 14.04 1.28 -4.14
C LYS A 156 14.46 1.71 -2.73
N PHE A 157 13.59 1.55 -1.73
CA PHE A 157 13.92 1.83 -0.33
C PHE A 157 14.92 0.83 0.23
N ILE A 158 14.71 -0.48 0.01
CA ILE A 158 15.66 -1.52 0.40
C ILE A 158 17.03 -1.23 -0.19
N ARG A 159 17.11 -0.94 -1.49
CA ARG A 159 18.36 -0.58 -2.17
C ARG A 159 19.03 0.65 -1.54
N GLY A 160 18.25 1.70 -1.24
CA GLY A 160 18.77 2.94 -0.68
C GLY A 160 19.27 2.83 0.76
N LEU A 161 18.75 1.84 1.51
CA LEU A 161 19.08 1.62 2.92
C LEU A 161 20.10 0.49 3.15
N LEU A 162 20.40 -0.34 2.14
CA LEU A 162 21.52 -1.28 2.16
C LEU A 162 22.86 -0.52 2.21
N ASP A 163 23.84 -1.07 2.92
CA ASP A 163 25.20 -0.53 2.85
C ASP A 163 25.76 -0.72 1.42
N PRO A 164 26.46 0.27 0.83
CA PRO A 164 27.03 0.15 -0.50
C PRO A 164 28.01 -1.02 -0.71
N SER A 165 28.52 -1.64 0.36
CA SER A 165 29.33 -2.86 0.28
C SER A 165 28.53 -4.14 -0.01
N GLU A 166 27.21 -4.14 0.20
CA GLU A 166 26.29 -5.26 -0.05
C GLU A 166 25.93 -5.37 -1.55
N ARG A 167 26.94 -5.43 -2.42
CA ARG A 167 26.83 -5.31 -3.88
C ARG A 167 25.89 -6.36 -4.49
N GLU A 168 25.99 -7.61 -4.07
CA GLU A 168 25.13 -8.69 -4.58
C GLU A 168 23.66 -8.49 -4.18
N PHE A 169 23.40 -7.98 -2.96
CA PHE A 169 22.04 -7.66 -2.52
C PHE A 169 21.47 -6.47 -3.29
N ILE A 170 22.30 -5.45 -3.54
CA ILE A 170 21.92 -4.29 -4.35
C ILE A 170 21.55 -4.73 -5.78
N ASP A 171 22.34 -5.61 -6.40
CA ASP A 171 22.07 -6.10 -7.75
C ASP A 171 20.77 -6.91 -7.83
N LYS A 172 20.55 -7.84 -6.88
CA LYS A 172 19.27 -8.58 -6.76
C LYS A 172 18.08 -7.63 -6.61
N THR A 173 18.24 -6.62 -5.76
CA THR A 173 17.20 -5.60 -5.52
C THR A 173 16.89 -4.79 -6.78
N ASN A 174 17.92 -4.41 -7.56
CA ASN A 174 17.74 -3.69 -8.82
C ASN A 174 16.98 -4.53 -9.87
N VAL A 175 17.29 -5.81 -10.00
CA VAL A 175 16.60 -6.72 -10.93
C VAL A 175 15.11 -6.81 -10.58
N LEU A 176 14.79 -7.00 -9.30
CA LEU A 176 13.40 -7.01 -8.84
C LEU A 176 12.74 -5.64 -9.05
N SER A 177 13.43 -4.53 -8.75
CA SER A 177 12.84 -3.18 -8.88
C SER A 177 12.45 -2.90 -10.33
N ASN A 178 13.33 -3.21 -11.27
CA ASN A 178 13.04 -3.08 -12.70
C ASN A 178 11.86 -3.96 -13.13
N LYS A 179 11.74 -5.18 -12.58
CA LYS A 179 10.60 -6.06 -12.88
C LYS A 179 9.27 -5.42 -12.46
N PHE A 180 9.20 -4.86 -11.24
CA PHE A 180 7.99 -4.22 -10.75
C PHE A 180 7.67 -2.91 -11.47
N ASP A 181 8.68 -2.13 -11.89
CA ASP A 181 8.46 -0.95 -12.74
C ASP A 181 7.81 -1.35 -14.09
N GLN A 182 8.26 -2.44 -14.72
CA GLN A 182 7.66 -2.93 -15.97
C GLN A 182 6.24 -3.45 -15.77
N LEU A 183 5.99 -4.21 -14.70
CA LEU A 183 4.64 -4.69 -14.37
C LEU A 183 3.70 -3.51 -14.10
N GLN A 184 4.17 -2.47 -13.38
CA GLN A 184 3.37 -1.28 -13.11
C GLN A 184 3.00 -0.53 -14.39
N LEU A 185 3.93 -0.39 -15.35
CA LEU A 185 3.63 0.22 -16.65
C LEU A 185 2.57 -0.59 -17.41
N HIS A 186 2.70 -1.91 -17.44
CA HIS A 186 1.74 -2.79 -18.09
C HIS A 186 0.34 -2.71 -17.43
N ALA A 187 0.27 -2.66 -16.09
CA ALA A 187 -0.99 -2.45 -15.38
C ALA A 187 -1.64 -1.09 -15.73
N ARG A 188 -0.83 -0.03 -15.91
CA ARG A 188 -1.34 1.28 -16.34
C ARG A 188 -1.86 1.29 -17.77
N ASP A 189 -1.28 0.50 -18.66
CA ASP A 189 -1.81 0.33 -20.01
C ASP A 189 -3.17 -0.38 -19.95
N PHE A 190 -3.28 -1.47 -19.18
CA PHE A 190 -4.56 -2.18 -18.95
C PHE A 190 -5.61 -1.28 -18.31
N ASP A 191 -5.23 -0.38 -17.41
CA ASP A 191 -6.14 0.56 -16.76
C ASP A 191 -6.91 1.41 -17.76
N SER A 192 -6.23 1.86 -18.81
CA SER A 192 -6.88 2.63 -19.89
C SER A 192 -7.63 1.74 -20.90
N MET A 193 -7.13 0.52 -21.14
CA MET A 193 -7.69 -0.38 -22.16
C MET A 193 -8.93 -1.16 -21.69
N LEU A 194 -9.04 -1.43 -20.39
CA LEU A 194 -10.10 -2.27 -19.79
C LEU A 194 -11.17 -1.46 -19.06
N TRP A 195 -11.12 -0.13 -19.12
CA TRP A 195 -12.07 0.78 -18.47
C TRP A 195 -13.52 0.42 -18.81
N HIS A 196 -14.32 0.13 -17.78
CA HIS A 196 -15.72 -0.33 -17.91
C HIS A 196 -15.91 -1.56 -18.81
N PHE A 197 -14.89 -2.41 -18.96
CA PHE A 197 -14.93 -3.59 -19.83
C PHE A 197 -14.94 -4.91 -19.03
N ARG A 198 -14.32 -5.97 -19.55
CA ARG A 198 -14.19 -7.29 -18.92
C ARG A 198 -12.74 -7.76 -18.93
N PRO A 199 -12.34 -8.65 -18.00
CA PRO A 199 -11.06 -9.33 -18.06
C PRO A 199 -10.82 -10.03 -19.41
N THR A 200 -9.61 -9.90 -19.95
CA THR A 200 -9.19 -10.56 -21.18
C THR A 200 -8.23 -11.72 -20.88
N PRO A 201 -8.02 -12.67 -21.80
CA PRO A 201 -7.02 -13.73 -21.62
C PRO A 201 -5.60 -13.19 -21.38
N ASP A 202 -5.23 -12.07 -22.01
CA ASP A 202 -3.94 -11.41 -21.77
C ASP A 202 -3.86 -10.83 -20.36
N PHE A 203 -4.95 -10.25 -19.84
CA PHE A 203 -5.02 -9.77 -18.46
C PHE A 203 -4.95 -10.92 -17.45
N ILE A 204 -5.61 -12.05 -17.70
CA ILE A 204 -5.49 -13.25 -16.86
C ILE A 204 -4.04 -13.76 -16.82
N ARG A 205 -3.34 -13.76 -17.96
CA ARG A 205 -1.91 -14.11 -18.00
C ARG A 205 -1.07 -13.10 -17.20
N PHE A 206 -1.38 -11.82 -17.31
CA PHE A 206 -0.72 -10.75 -16.55
C PHE A 206 -0.89 -10.93 -15.03
N GLU A 207 -2.11 -11.20 -14.53
CA GLU A 207 -2.35 -11.45 -13.11
C GLU A 207 -1.49 -12.62 -12.59
N LYS A 208 -1.38 -13.71 -13.36
CA LYS A 208 -0.48 -14.82 -13.00
C LYS A 208 0.98 -14.38 -12.91
N GLU A 209 1.44 -13.56 -13.84
CA GLU A 209 2.80 -13.03 -13.85
C GLU A 209 3.08 -12.11 -12.65
N VAL A 210 2.10 -11.29 -12.28
CA VAL A 210 2.14 -10.45 -11.08
C VAL A 210 2.23 -11.31 -9.83
N THR A 211 1.36 -12.32 -9.68
CA THR A 211 1.40 -13.26 -8.55
C THR A 211 2.75 -13.95 -8.42
N ASP A 212 3.29 -14.50 -9.51
CA ASP A 212 4.59 -15.16 -9.51
C ASP A 212 5.73 -14.18 -9.11
N ALA A 213 5.65 -12.92 -9.54
CA ALA A 213 6.63 -11.90 -9.18
C ALA A 213 6.50 -11.47 -7.71
N THR A 214 5.29 -11.33 -7.19
CA THR A 214 5.02 -10.97 -5.80
C THR A 214 5.44 -12.08 -4.84
N ILE A 215 5.27 -13.37 -5.19
CA ILE A 215 5.79 -14.50 -4.41
C ILE A 215 7.31 -14.38 -4.27
N ARG A 216 8.03 -14.20 -5.40
CA ARG A 216 9.49 -14.02 -5.38
C ARG A 216 9.92 -12.81 -4.53
N LEU A 217 9.18 -11.71 -4.59
CA LEU A 217 9.45 -10.53 -3.79
C LEU A 217 9.21 -10.76 -2.30
N ARG A 218 8.11 -11.41 -1.93
CA ARG A 218 7.77 -11.76 -0.54
C ARG A 218 8.84 -12.67 0.06
N ASP A 219 9.30 -13.67 -0.69
CA ASP A 219 10.38 -14.58 -0.28
C ASP A 219 11.72 -13.84 -0.12
N PHE A 220 12.05 -12.94 -1.06
CA PHE A 220 13.23 -12.07 -0.96
C PHE A 220 13.18 -11.19 0.30
N LYS A 221 12.02 -10.56 0.58
CA LYS A 221 11.82 -9.73 1.77
C LYS A 221 11.93 -10.55 3.06
N ALA A 222 11.40 -11.78 3.08
CA ALA A 222 11.52 -12.69 4.21
C ALA A 222 12.98 -13.10 4.47
N ALA A 223 13.73 -13.44 3.43
CA ALA A 223 15.15 -13.76 3.56
C ALA A 223 15.96 -12.54 4.05
N ALA A 224 15.69 -11.35 3.53
CA ALA A 224 16.34 -10.11 3.98
C ALA A 224 16.01 -9.79 5.44
N GLU A 225 14.76 -9.93 5.85
CA GLU A 225 14.33 -9.75 7.25
C GLU A 225 15.11 -10.66 8.21
N GLU A 226 15.26 -11.95 7.87
CA GLU A 226 15.98 -12.90 8.71
C GLU A 226 17.47 -12.54 8.81
N LEU A 227 18.11 -12.19 7.70
CA LEU A 227 19.51 -11.77 7.72
C LEU A 227 19.72 -10.47 8.52
N ILE A 228 18.80 -9.51 8.43
CA ILE A 228 18.84 -8.29 9.23
C ILE A 228 18.71 -8.61 10.73
N LYS A 229 17.80 -9.51 11.12
CA LYS A 229 17.65 -9.97 12.52
C LYS A 229 18.90 -10.67 13.04
N GLN A 230 19.58 -11.44 12.19
CA GLN A 230 20.81 -12.14 12.52
C GLN A 230 22.08 -11.27 12.45
N CYS A 231 21.94 -9.97 12.12
CA CYS A 231 23.06 -9.07 11.86
C CYS A 231 24.01 -9.58 10.75
N ALA A 232 23.47 -10.29 9.75
CA ALA A 232 24.19 -10.93 8.66
C ALA A 232 24.14 -10.15 7.32
N VAL A 233 23.53 -8.96 7.31
CA VAL A 233 23.52 -7.99 6.20
C VAL A 233 23.74 -6.58 6.76
N LEU A 234 24.66 -5.82 6.18
CA LEU A 234 24.93 -4.44 6.54
C LEU A 234 23.87 -3.51 5.92
N SER A 235 23.12 -2.81 6.76
CA SER A 235 22.10 -1.86 6.31
C SER A 235 21.70 -0.88 7.42
N LEU A 236 20.98 0.17 7.02
CA LEU A 236 20.24 1.06 7.92
C LEU A 236 18.79 0.59 8.15
N ILE A 237 18.43 -0.62 7.69
CA ILE A 237 17.06 -1.13 7.73
C ILE A 237 16.80 -1.73 9.12
N PRO A 238 15.88 -1.16 9.93
CA PRO A 238 15.51 -1.80 11.18
C PRO A 238 14.71 -3.09 10.91
N PRO A 239 14.84 -4.15 11.72
CA PRO A 239 14.11 -5.41 11.53
C PRO A 239 12.60 -5.23 11.37
N LEU A 240 12.01 -4.26 12.08
CA LEU A 240 10.58 -3.96 11.99
C LEU A 240 10.17 -3.39 10.61
N LEU A 241 11.03 -2.61 9.95
CA LEU A 241 10.77 -2.13 8.59
C LEU A 241 10.85 -3.26 7.57
N ALA A 242 11.79 -4.21 7.76
CA ALA A 242 11.88 -5.39 6.91
C ALA A 242 10.63 -6.28 7.01
N ASP A 243 10.14 -6.55 8.24
CA ASP A 243 8.87 -7.25 8.47
C ASP A 243 7.67 -6.49 7.90
N HIS A 244 7.63 -5.16 8.07
CA HIS A 244 6.55 -4.30 7.57
C HIS A 244 6.34 -4.46 6.07
N VAL A 245 7.38 -4.22 5.27
CA VAL A 245 7.27 -4.32 3.82
C VAL A 245 7.06 -5.77 3.36
N ARG A 246 7.49 -6.78 4.14
CA ARG A 246 7.18 -8.19 3.88
C ARG A 246 5.69 -8.47 4.05
N ARG A 247 5.08 -8.01 5.15
CA ARG A 247 3.63 -8.15 5.40
C ARG A 247 2.79 -7.48 4.33
N GLU A 248 3.22 -6.36 3.78
CA GLU A 248 2.51 -5.72 2.66
C GLU A 248 2.61 -6.53 1.37
N ALA A 249 3.74 -7.18 1.11
CA ALA A 249 3.85 -8.10 -0.03
C ALA A 249 2.99 -9.36 0.17
N GLU A 250 2.89 -9.84 1.41
CA GLU A 250 2.03 -10.97 1.77
C GLU A 250 0.55 -10.60 1.65
N HIS A 251 0.15 -9.42 2.13
CA HIS A 251 -1.21 -8.92 1.96
C HIS A 251 -1.56 -8.70 0.48
N PHE A 252 -0.64 -8.20 -0.35
CA PHE A 252 -0.89 -8.12 -1.79
C PHE A 252 -1.15 -9.50 -2.44
N LEU A 253 -0.51 -10.57 -1.94
CA LEU A 253 -0.83 -11.93 -2.40
C LEU A 253 -2.25 -12.36 -2.01
N GLU A 254 -2.73 -11.98 -0.83
CA GLU A 254 -4.13 -12.21 -0.42
C GLU A 254 -5.11 -11.47 -1.34
N VAL A 255 -4.79 -10.22 -1.72
CA VAL A 255 -5.58 -9.45 -2.70
C VAL A 255 -5.60 -10.15 -4.06
N LEU A 256 -4.45 -10.63 -4.55
CA LEU A 256 -4.36 -11.36 -5.81
C LEU A 256 -5.14 -12.68 -5.78
N GLU A 257 -5.21 -13.35 -4.63
CA GLU A 257 -6.04 -14.55 -4.45
C GLU A 257 -7.55 -14.22 -4.54
N LEU A 258 -7.99 -13.12 -3.93
CA LEU A 258 -9.37 -12.63 -4.07
C LEU A 258 -9.69 -12.29 -5.53
N ILE A 259 -8.79 -11.58 -6.21
CA ILE A 259 -8.94 -11.24 -7.63
C ILE A 259 -9.06 -12.52 -8.47
N HIS A 260 -8.19 -13.50 -8.23
CA HIS A 260 -8.24 -14.78 -8.93
C HIS A 260 -9.58 -15.50 -8.72
N GLY A 261 -10.08 -15.52 -7.48
CA GLY A 261 -11.39 -16.08 -7.15
C GLY A 261 -12.53 -15.43 -7.94
N GLU A 262 -12.56 -14.10 -8.01
CA GLU A 262 -13.55 -13.32 -8.76
C GLU A 262 -13.47 -13.60 -10.26
N MET A 263 -12.27 -13.61 -10.83
CA MET A 263 -12.06 -13.89 -12.25
C MET A 263 -12.47 -15.31 -12.67
N MET A 264 -12.36 -16.29 -11.76
CA MET A 264 -12.78 -17.67 -12.00
C MET A 264 -14.29 -17.88 -11.79
N GLN A 265 -14.94 -17.05 -10.96
CA GLN A 265 -16.39 -17.05 -10.74
C GLN A 265 -17.15 -16.21 -11.79
N GLY A 266 -16.43 -15.36 -12.54
CA GLY A 266 -16.95 -14.45 -13.56
C GLY A 266 -17.55 -15.10 -14.80
N SER A 267 -18.84 -15.39 -14.72
CA SER A 267 -19.85 -15.38 -15.80
C SER A 267 -19.55 -14.29 -16.84
N ASN A 268 -19.68 -14.60 -18.14
CA ASN A 268 -19.69 -13.58 -19.21
C ASN A 268 -20.74 -12.52 -18.85
N PRO A 269 -20.38 -11.27 -18.50
CA PRO A 269 -21.37 -10.22 -18.55
C PRO A 269 -21.80 -10.11 -20.02
N ASP A 270 -23.11 -10.04 -20.27
CA ASP A 270 -23.62 -9.66 -21.58
C ASP A 270 -22.89 -8.38 -22.00
N ILE A 271 -22.42 -8.35 -23.25
CA ILE A 271 -21.77 -7.17 -23.82
C ILE A 271 -22.79 -6.04 -23.75
N ILE A 272 -22.70 -5.20 -22.71
CA ILE A 272 -23.38 -3.92 -22.71
C ILE A 272 -22.58 -3.09 -23.71
N LEU A 273 -23.07 -3.08 -24.96
CA LEU A 273 -22.64 -2.13 -25.97
C LEU A 273 -22.66 -0.75 -25.29
N CYS A 274 -21.54 -0.03 -25.35
CA CYS A 274 -21.45 1.33 -24.84
C CYS A 274 -22.68 2.11 -25.33
N ASP A 275 -23.59 2.45 -24.42
CA ASP A 275 -24.60 3.47 -24.67
C ASP A 275 -23.84 4.79 -24.84
N HIS A 276 -23.45 5.08 -26.08
CA HIS A 276 -22.97 6.37 -26.51
C HIS A 276 -24.14 7.35 -26.53
N ASP A 277 -24.54 7.86 -25.37
CA ASP A 277 -25.17 9.17 -25.28
C ASP A 277 -24.14 10.18 -24.76
N PHE A 278 -23.14 10.47 -25.61
CA PHE A 278 -22.46 11.75 -25.52
C PHE A 278 -23.39 12.81 -26.12
N ARG A 279 -24.14 13.51 -25.27
CA ARG A 279 -24.72 14.82 -25.56
C ARG A 279 -24.09 15.88 -24.69
#